data_AF-A0A0G4PXI2-F1
#
_entry.id   AF-A0A0G4PXI2-F1
#
_cell.length_a   1.000
_cell.length_b   1.000
_cell.length_c   1.000
_cell.angle_alpha   90.00
_cell.angle_beta   90.00
_cell.angle_gamma   90.00
#
_symmetry.space_group_name_H-M   'P 1'
#
loop_
_entity.id
_entity.type
_entity.pdbx_description
1 polymer ?
#
loop_
_entity_poly.entity_id
_entity_poly.type
_entity_poly.pdbx_seq_one_letter_code
_entity_poly.pdbx_strand_id
1 'polypeptide(L)'
;MKFNLATILATTLAVTVTAAPANEAVTLTTRAKVDHIDDTHANFIKLWKEDGMNRWRWQYAGNCDDYKNAIKTSSGSINNFRCLEKDGKQLFDTNMVVGFAGDRDIIRGIKELTEQSCCDLGLPVWARDTCLEMFRASDECDMTKD
;
A
#
# COMPACT_ATOMS: atom_id res chain seq x y z
N MET A 1 -0.16 54.07 69.96
CA MET A 1 -1.10 52.95 69.67
C MET A 1 -1.35 52.95 68.17
N LYS A 2 -1.37 51.87 67.40
CA LYS A 2 -1.17 50.44 67.62
C LYS A 2 -0.83 49.85 66.24
N PHE A 3 -0.15 48.71 66.29
CA PHE A 3 0.44 47.90 65.23
C PHE A 3 -0.49 47.35 64.12
N ASN A 4 0.21 46.84 63.08
CA ASN A 4 -0.09 45.69 62.20
C ASN A 4 -0.86 45.98 60.89
N LEU A 5 -0.61 45.31 59.76
CA LEU A 5 0.07 44.05 59.47
C LEU A 5 0.48 44.03 57.98
N ALA A 6 1.61 43.41 57.65
CA ALA A 6 2.02 43.09 56.29
C ALA A 6 1.00 42.17 55.58
N THR A 7 0.84 42.32 54.26
CA THR A 7 0.26 41.26 53.43
C THR A 7 1.00 41.19 52.11
N ILE A 8 1.72 40.08 51.97
CA ILE A 8 2.51 39.64 50.83
C ILE A 8 1.53 39.18 49.74
N LEU A 9 1.59 39.75 48.53
CA LEU A 9 0.92 39.14 47.38
C LEU A 9 1.78 37.97 46.88
N ALA A 10 1.42 36.77 47.31
CA ALA A 10 1.81 35.53 46.66
C ALA A 10 0.69 35.14 45.69
N THR A 11 0.86 35.42 44.40
CA THR A 11 0.04 34.80 43.35
C THR A 11 0.73 33.51 42.91
N THR A 12 0.30 32.41 43.51
CA THR A 12 0.57 31.06 43.05
C THR A 12 -0.03 30.88 41.65
N LEU A 13 0.82 30.67 40.64
CA LEU A 13 0.38 30.23 39.32
C LEU A 13 -0.06 28.78 39.43
N ALA A 14 -1.36 28.56 39.61
CA ALA A 14 -1.99 27.28 39.37
C ALA A 14 -2.13 27.09 37.85
N VAL A 15 -1.13 26.48 37.20
CA VAL A 15 -1.30 25.91 35.87
C VAL A 15 -1.59 24.43 36.06
N THR A 16 -2.84 24.09 35.79
CA THR A 16 -3.37 22.74 35.75
C THR A 16 -2.62 21.89 34.73
N VAL A 17 -2.30 20.66 35.12
CA VAL A 17 -1.72 19.63 34.27
C VAL A 17 -2.62 19.44 33.05
N THR A 18 -2.12 19.72 31.85
CA THR A 18 -2.56 18.98 30.68
C THR A 18 -1.45 17.98 30.39
N ALA A 19 -1.80 16.71 30.49
CA ALA A 19 -0.94 15.60 30.10
C ALA A 19 -0.33 15.92 28.73
N ALA A 20 0.93 15.50 28.54
CA ALA A 20 1.60 15.51 27.26
C ALA A 20 0.60 15.14 26.15
N PRO A 21 0.63 15.79 24.96
CA PRO A 21 -0.03 15.16 23.83
C PRO A 21 0.56 13.76 23.80
N ALA A 22 -0.31 12.76 23.96
CA ALA A 22 0.05 11.42 23.59
C ALA A 22 0.68 11.59 22.21
N ASN A 23 1.94 11.21 22.09
CA ASN A 23 2.41 10.74 20.81
C ASN A 23 1.44 9.61 20.51
N GLU A 24 0.33 9.94 19.85
CA GLU A 24 -0.35 9.02 18.99
C GLU A 24 0.74 8.66 18.02
N ALA A 25 1.48 7.61 18.41
CA ALA A 25 2.17 6.76 17.51
C ALA A 25 1.12 6.53 16.44
N VAL A 26 1.27 7.29 15.35
CA VAL A 26 0.55 7.09 14.11
C VAL A 26 0.64 5.60 13.97
N THR A 27 -0.48 4.94 14.23
CA THR A 27 -0.55 3.52 14.05
C THR A 27 -0.43 3.46 12.56
N LEU A 28 0.80 3.24 12.07
CA LEU A 28 1.03 2.77 10.72
C LEU A 28 0.07 1.61 10.67
N THR A 29 -1.05 1.81 10.00
CA THR A 29 -1.96 0.73 9.69
C THR A 29 -1.13 -0.12 8.75
N THR A 30 -0.39 -1.06 9.34
CA THR A 30 0.20 -2.16 8.63
C THR A 30 -0.99 -2.76 7.90
N ARG A 31 -1.01 -2.53 6.58
CA ARG A 31 -2.00 -3.08 5.69
C ARG A 31 -2.11 -4.57 6.05
N ALA A 32 -3.35 -5.08 6.15
CA ALA A 32 -3.56 -6.48 6.46
C ALA A 32 -2.65 -7.32 5.56
N LYS A 33 -1.83 -8.18 6.17
CA LYS A 33 -0.89 -9.04 5.45
C LYS A 33 -1.69 -9.77 4.37
N VAL A 34 -1.25 -9.67 3.12
CA VAL A 34 -1.82 -10.50 2.06
C VAL A 34 -1.29 -11.91 2.30
N ASP A 35 -2.20 -12.84 2.56
CA ASP A 35 -1.84 -14.25 2.68
C ASP A 35 -1.47 -14.79 1.29
N HIS A 36 -0.27 -15.34 1.17
CA HIS A 36 0.14 -16.07 -0.02
C HIS A 36 -0.78 -17.28 -0.24
N ILE A 37 -1.04 -17.59 -1.50
CA ILE A 37 -1.80 -18.76 -1.89
C ILE A 37 -0.93 -19.59 -2.85
N ASP A 38 -0.66 -20.83 -2.45
CA ASP A 38 0.08 -21.80 -3.26
C ASP A 38 -0.55 -21.91 -4.67
N ASP A 39 0.30 -22.12 -5.68
CA ASP A 39 -0.06 -22.22 -7.10
C ASP A 39 -0.70 -20.97 -7.74
N THR A 40 -0.62 -19.80 -7.07
CA THR A 40 -1.00 -18.53 -7.70
C THR A 40 0.15 -17.92 -8.51
N HIS A 41 -0.19 -17.33 -9.66
CA HIS A 41 0.77 -16.65 -10.52
C HIS A 41 0.09 -15.49 -11.26
N ALA A 42 0.81 -14.40 -11.48
CA ALA A 42 0.42 -13.23 -12.22
C ALA A 42 1.51 -12.84 -13.22
N ASN A 43 1.09 -12.37 -14.38
CA ASN A 43 1.96 -11.77 -15.38
C ASN A 43 1.33 -10.48 -15.87
N PHE A 44 2.05 -9.37 -15.77
CA PHE A 44 1.61 -8.09 -16.29
C PHE A 44 1.42 -8.17 -17.80
N ILE A 45 0.32 -7.58 -18.29
CA ILE A 45 -0.01 -7.56 -19.71
C ILE A 45 0.07 -6.14 -20.26
N LYS A 46 -0.61 -5.19 -19.60
CA LYS A 46 -0.62 -3.79 -20.03
C LYS A 46 -1.14 -2.85 -18.94
N LEU A 47 -0.75 -1.59 -19.09
CA LEU A 47 -1.21 -0.44 -18.31
C LEU A 47 -1.77 0.62 -19.26
N TRP A 48 -2.94 1.19 -18.95
CA TRP A 48 -3.51 2.30 -19.70
C TRP A 48 -4.24 3.28 -18.78
N LYS A 49 -4.52 4.49 -19.28
CA LYS A 49 -5.36 5.46 -18.58
C LYS A 49 -6.83 5.17 -18.86
N GLU A 50 -7.64 5.14 -17.81
CA GLU A 50 -9.09 4.97 -17.87
C GLU A 50 -9.71 5.85 -16.78
N ASP A 51 -10.59 6.77 -17.16
CA ASP A 51 -11.31 7.66 -16.23
C ASP A 51 -10.41 8.41 -15.23
N GLY A 52 -9.26 8.90 -15.69
CA GLY A 52 -8.30 9.62 -14.84
C GLY A 52 -7.50 8.73 -13.88
N MET A 53 -7.61 7.42 -14.00
CA MET A 53 -6.90 6.40 -13.21
C MET A 53 -5.95 5.56 -14.08
N ASN A 54 -5.02 4.87 -13.42
CA ASN A 54 -4.20 3.82 -14.02
C ASN A 54 -4.97 2.50 -13.98
N ARG A 55 -5.22 1.90 -15.14
CA ARG A 55 -5.85 0.58 -15.30
C ARG A 55 -4.79 -0.46 -15.60
N TRP A 56 -4.62 -1.38 -14.66
CA TRP A 56 -3.65 -2.47 -14.72
C TRP A 56 -4.36 -3.74 -15.20
N ARG A 57 -3.77 -4.44 -16.17
CA ARG A 57 -4.20 -5.77 -16.58
C ARG A 57 -3.12 -6.80 -16.32
N TRP A 58 -3.53 -7.89 -15.71
CA TRP A 58 -2.74 -9.05 -15.39
C TRP A 58 -3.37 -10.28 -16.05
N GLN A 59 -2.55 -11.17 -16.59
CA GLN A 59 -2.96 -12.57 -16.74
C GLN A 59 -2.66 -13.24 -15.40
N TYR A 60 -3.60 -14.03 -14.89
CA TYR A 60 -3.44 -14.66 -13.59
C TYR A 60 -3.82 -16.14 -13.60
N ALA A 61 -3.35 -16.86 -12.58
CA ALA A 61 -3.78 -18.19 -12.17
C ALA A 61 -4.20 -18.14 -10.70
N GLY A 62 -5.27 -18.87 -10.37
CA GLY A 62 -5.87 -18.89 -9.03
C GLY A 62 -7.29 -18.34 -9.01
N ASN A 63 -7.78 -18.00 -7.82
CA ASN A 63 -9.13 -17.45 -7.65
C ASN A 63 -9.11 -15.92 -7.73
N CYS A 64 -9.98 -15.39 -8.60
CA CYS A 64 -10.23 -13.97 -8.81
C CYS A 64 -10.42 -13.16 -7.50
N ASP A 65 -11.13 -13.72 -6.52
CA ASP A 65 -11.44 -12.99 -5.29
C ASP A 65 -10.21 -12.76 -4.42
N ASP A 66 -9.20 -13.63 -4.51
CA ASP A 66 -7.94 -13.44 -3.78
C ASP A 66 -7.17 -12.25 -4.33
N TYR A 67 -7.14 -12.09 -5.66
CA TYR A 67 -6.57 -10.91 -6.32
C TYR A 67 -7.30 -9.62 -5.94
N LYS A 68 -8.63 -9.65 -5.87
CA LYS A 68 -9.41 -8.50 -5.37
C LYS A 68 -9.05 -8.18 -3.93
N ASN A 69 -8.96 -9.19 -3.07
CA ASN A 69 -8.71 -9.03 -1.65
C ASN A 69 -7.28 -8.55 -1.35
N ALA A 70 -6.28 -9.08 -2.06
CA ALA A 70 -4.89 -8.64 -1.97
C ALA A 70 -4.73 -7.14 -2.27
N ILE A 71 -5.51 -6.64 -3.23
CA ILE A 71 -5.41 -5.27 -3.70
C ILE A 71 -6.31 -4.30 -2.94
N LYS A 72 -7.31 -4.77 -2.19
CA LYS A 72 -8.16 -3.89 -1.35
C LYS A 72 -7.30 -3.10 -0.36
N THR A 73 -7.17 -1.79 -0.59
CA THR A 73 -6.60 -0.85 0.38
C THR A 73 -7.70 -0.27 1.26
N SER A 74 -7.34 0.08 2.49
CA SER A 74 -8.18 0.84 3.43
C SER A 74 -8.33 2.33 3.07
N SER A 75 -7.62 2.80 2.04
CA SER A 75 -7.42 4.23 1.74
C SER A 75 -8.24 4.78 0.56
N GLY A 76 -9.20 4.02 0.04
CA GLY A 76 -10.27 4.56 -0.81
C GLY A 76 -9.82 5.09 -2.18
N SER A 77 -9.84 4.23 -3.20
CA SER A 77 -10.20 4.54 -4.61
C SER A 77 -10.05 3.31 -5.52
N ILE A 78 -10.36 2.12 -5.00
CA ILE A 78 -10.29 0.87 -5.75
C ILE A 78 -11.71 0.37 -5.99
N ASN A 79 -12.34 0.89 -7.06
CA ASN A 79 -13.76 0.67 -7.26
C ASN A 79 -14.10 -0.11 -8.53
N ASN A 80 -13.11 -0.64 -9.26
CA ASN A 80 -13.41 -1.41 -10.46
C ASN A 80 -12.43 -2.56 -10.69
N PHE A 81 -12.73 -3.69 -10.05
CA PHE A 81 -12.12 -4.97 -10.37
C PHE A 81 -12.91 -5.67 -11.46
N ARG A 82 -12.21 -6.27 -12.43
CA ARG A 82 -12.85 -7.10 -13.45
C ARG A 82 -12.03 -8.36 -13.66
N CYS A 83 -12.65 -9.51 -13.40
CA CYS A 83 -12.10 -10.79 -13.81
C CYS A 83 -12.75 -11.21 -15.12
N LEU A 84 -11.93 -11.66 -16.05
CA LEU A 84 -12.30 -11.97 -17.41
C LEU A 84 -11.69 -13.29 -17.82
N GLU A 85 -12.40 -14.03 -18.64
CA GLU A 85 -11.82 -15.12 -19.41
C GLU A 85 -11.78 -14.72 -20.88
N LYS A 86 -10.60 -14.81 -21.48
CA LYS A 86 -10.41 -14.52 -22.91
C LYS A 86 -9.37 -15.46 -23.48
N ASP A 87 -9.70 -16.12 -24.59
CA ASP A 87 -8.80 -17.04 -25.30
C ASP A 87 -8.21 -18.13 -24.38
N GLY A 88 -9.02 -18.66 -23.45
CA GLY A 88 -8.62 -19.66 -22.45
C GLY A 88 -7.71 -19.13 -21.33
N LYS A 89 -7.54 -17.81 -21.22
CA LYS A 89 -6.71 -17.17 -20.18
C LYS A 89 -7.59 -16.37 -19.22
N GLN A 90 -7.26 -16.47 -17.94
CA GLN A 90 -7.86 -15.63 -16.91
C GLN A 90 -7.12 -14.30 -16.83
N LEU A 91 -7.87 -13.20 -16.90
CA LEU A 91 -7.36 -11.83 -16.86
C LEU A 91 -8.00 -11.08 -15.69
N PHE A 92 -7.18 -10.36 -14.95
CA PHE A 92 -7.59 -9.53 -13.84
C PHE A 92 -7.26 -8.08 -14.15
N ASP A 93 -8.29 -7.25 -14.21
CA ASP A 93 -8.16 -5.81 -14.32
C ASP A 93 -8.45 -5.14 -12.98
N THR A 94 -7.65 -4.14 -12.65
CA THR A 94 -7.84 -3.27 -11.49
C THR A 94 -7.49 -1.83 -11.85
N ASN A 95 -8.18 -0.86 -11.27
CA ASN A 95 -7.82 0.54 -11.40
C ASN A 95 -7.34 1.13 -10.09
N MET A 96 -6.46 2.12 -10.20
CA MET A 96 -5.92 2.85 -9.07
C MET A 96 -5.65 4.30 -9.46
N VAL A 97 -5.68 5.20 -8.47
CA VAL A 97 -5.26 6.59 -8.66
C VAL A 97 -3.89 6.65 -9.36
N VAL A 98 -3.77 7.58 -10.30
CA VAL A 98 -2.52 7.80 -11.02
C VAL A 98 -1.43 8.25 -10.06
N GLY A 99 -0.28 7.59 -10.11
CA GLY A 99 0.93 8.02 -9.43
C GLY A 99 1.58 6.92 -8.61
N PHE A 100 2.76 7.25 -8.09
CA PHE A 100 3.65 6.31 -7.43
C PHE A 100 3.01 5.53 -6.29
N ALA A 101 2.19 6.19 -5.45
CA ALA A 101 1.51 5.53 -4.34
C ALA A 101 0.53 4.44 -4.83
N GLY A 102 -0.30 4.77 -5.82
CA GLY A 102 -1.27 3.84 -6.37
C GLY A 102 -0.63 2.66 -7.08
N ASP A 103 0.37 2.94 -7.93
CA ASP A 103 1.08 1.89 -8.67
C ASP A 103 1.80 0.92 -7.72
N ARG A 104 2.43 1.45 -6.65
CA ARG A 104 3.04 0.62 -5.60
C ARG A 104 2.03 -0.28 -4.89
N ASP A 105 0.84 0.21 -4.60
CA ASP A 105 -0.19 -0.56 -3.91
C ASP A 105 -0.67 -1.76 -4.73
N ILE A 106 -0.77 -1.61 -6.06
CA ILE A 106 -1.10 -2.72 -6.96
C ILE A 106 0.05 -3.72 -7.02
N ILE A 107 1.26 -3.25 -7.30
CA ILE A 107 2.45 -4.10 -7.45
C ILE A 107 2.69 -4.91 -6.18
N ARG A 108 2.62 -4.26 -5.00
CA ARG A 108 2.75 -4.91 -3.71
C ARG A 108 1.70 -5.99 -3.50
N GLY A 109 0.42 -5.68 -3.73
CA GLY A 109 -0.66 -6.64 -3.52
C GLY A 109 -0.52 -7.90 -4.39
N ILE A 110 -0.16 -7.73 -5.66
CA ILE A 110 0.08 -8.87 -6.57
C ILE A 110 1.31 -9.67 -6.13
N LYS A 111 2.42 -9.01 -5.78
CA LYS A 111 3.63 -9.69 -5.36
C LYS A 111 3.43 -10.47 -4.06
N GLU A 112 2.80 -9.87 -3.05
CA GLU A 112 2.57 -10.54 -1.76
C GLU A 112 1.59 -11.72 -1.90
N LEU A 113 0.60 -11.62 -2.79
CA LEU A 113 -0.32 -12.73 -3.08
C LEU A 113 0.41 -13.91 -3.75
N THR A 114 1.22 -13.62 -4.76
CA THR A 114 1.83 -14.65 -5.62
C THR A 114 3.19 -15.14 -5.14
N GLU A 115 3.85 -14.38 -4.25
CA GLU A 115 5.25 -14.54 -3.85
C GLU A 115 6.27 -14.59 -5.01
N GLN A 116 5.84 -14.24 -6.22
CA GLN A 116 6.74 -14.15 -7.37
C GLN A 116 7.82 -13.09 -7.15
N SER A 117 8.99 -13.34 -7.74
CA SER A 117 10.01 -12.30 -7.83
C SER A 117 9.49 -11.13 -8.66
N CYS A 118 9.96 -9.92 -8.37
CA CYS A 118 9.68 -8.73 -9.16
C CYS A 118 10.05 -8.89 -10.64
N CYS A 119 10.99 -9.80 -10.94
CA CYS A 119 11.48 -10.10 -12.27
C CYS A 119 10.51 -11.01 -13.05
N ASP A 120 9.79 -11.89 -12.35
CA ASP A 120 8.88 -12.86 -12.95
C ASP A 120 7.46 -12.33 -13.17
N LEU A 121 7.16 -11.14 -12.62
CA LEU A 121 5.85 -10.49 -12.77
C LEU A 121 5.63 -9.87 -14.17
N GLY A 122 6.63 -9.88 -15.06
CA GLY A 122 6.54 -9.31 -16.40
C GLY A 122 6.36 -7.78 -16.42
N LEU A 123 6.75 -7.11 -15.33
CA LEU A 123 6.59 -5.66 -15.16
C LEU A 123 7.41 -4.86 -16.19
N PRO A 124 6.91 -3.69 -16.64
CA PRO A 124 7.75 -2.75 -17.37
C PRO A 124 8.86 -2.23 -16.44
N VAL A 125 10.00 -1.84 -17.02
CA VAL A 125 11.24 -1.50 -16.29
C VAL A 125 11.00 -0.60 -15.07
N TRP A 126 10.31 0.54 -15.24
CA TRP A 126 10.05 1.48 -14.13
C TRP A 126 9.23 0.86 -12.99
N ALA A 127 8.30 -0.04 -13.29
CA ALA A 127 7.46 -0.69 -12.30
C ALA A 127 8.21 -1.84 -11.62
N ARG A 128 9.07 -2.55 -12.37
CA ARG A 128 10.01 -3.53 -11.82
C ARG A 128 10.98 -2.87 -10.86
N ASP A 129 11.58 -1.75 -11.22
CA ASP A 129 12.48 -1.00 -10.35
C ASP A 129 11.75 -0.55 -9.07
N THR A 130 10.52 -0.07 -9.21
CA THR A 130 9.64 0.25 -8.07
C THR A 130 9.35 -0.96 -7.19
N CYS A 131 9.13 -2.13 -7.79
CA CYS A 131 8.93 -3.40 -7.08
C CYS A 131 10.20 -3.77 -6.30
N LEU A 132 11.36 -3.78 -6.96
CA LEU A 132 12.65 -4.08 -6.33
C LEU A 132 12.92 -3.10 -5.19
N GLU A 133 12.66 -1.81 -5.36
CA GLU A 133 12.77 -0.82 -4.28
C GLU A 133 11.92 -1.15 -3.04
N MET A 134 10.73 -1.71 -3.23
CA MET A 134 9.87 -2.14 -2.13
C MET A 134 10.37 -3.41 -1.44
N PHE A 135 11.05 -4.29 -2.17
CA PHE A 135 11.38 -5.65 -1.76
C PHE A 135 12.87 -5.99 -1.88
N ARG A 136 13.76 -4.98 -1.77
CA ARG A 136 15.23 -5.12 -1.98
C ARG A 136 15.89 -6.20 -1.13
N ALA A 137 15.28 -6.61 -0.03
CA ALA A 137 15.81 -7.65 0.85
C ALA A 137 15.50 -9.09 0.37
N SER A 138 14.52 -9.27 -0.52
CA SER A 138 14.07 -10.58 -1.00
C SER A 138 14.30 -10.82 -2.49
N ASP A 139 14.57 -9.76 -3.27
CA ASP A 139 14.57 -9.83 -4.73
C ASP A 139 15.78 -9.13 -5.35
N GLU A 140 16.44 -9.82 -6.28
CA GLU A 140 17.46 -9.27 -7.19
C GLU A 140 17.16 -9.73 -8.62
N CYS A 141 17.07 -8.80 -9.58
CA CYS A 141 16.98 -9.15 -10.99
C CYS A 141 18.37 -9.12 -11.63
N ASP A 142 18.74 -10.20 -12.31
CA ASP A 142 19.95 -10.19 -13.15
C ASP A 142 19.66 -9.36 -14.42
N MET A 143 20.08 -8.09 -14.38
CA MET A 143 19.85 -7.09 -15.43
C MET A 143 20.72 -7.30 -16.69
N THR A 144 21.41 -8.44 -16.81
CA THR A 144 22.37 -8.71 -17.91
C THR A 144 21.74 -9.33 -19.15
N LYS A 145 20.41 -9.53 -19.19
CA LYS A 145 19.69 -10.07 -20.34
C LYS A 145 18.54 -9.16 -20.75
N ASP A 146 18.87 -8.04 -21.37
CA ASP A 146 17.97 -7.31 -22.27
C ASP A 146 18.56 -7.33 -23.69
#